data_AF-Q7MBI0-F1
#
_entry.id   AF-Q7MBI0-F1
#
_cell.length_a   1.000
_cell.length_b   1.000
_cell.length_c   1.000
_cell.angle_alpha   90.00
_cell.angle_beta   90.00
_cell.angle_gamma   90.00
#
_symmetry.space_group_name_H-M   'P 1'
#
loop_
_entity.id
_entity.type
_entity.pdbx_description
1 polymer ?
#
loop_
_entity_poly.entity_id
_entity_poly.type
_entity_poly.pdbx_seq_one_letter_code
_entity_poly.pdbx_strand_id
1 'polypeptide(L)' 'MSEMLKIKKTGEGHQHPQIEEIKKVITKEATKRLNAELPKSFYLQVKNFAAENDMSITDLTKKALTEFMSQSKIE' A
#
# COMPACT_ATOMS: atom_id res chain seq x y z
N MET A 1 25.62 -60.43 -10.95
CA MET A 1 26.05 -59.22 -10.23
C MET A 1 25.02 -58.14 -10.55
N SER A 2 24.02 -57.99 -9.68
CA SER A 2 22.93 -57.02 -9.88
C SER A 2 23.02 -56.01 -8.74
N GLU A 3 23.60 -54.85 -9.00
CA GLU A 3 23.75 -53.78 -8.01
C GLU A 3 22.44 -53.03 -7.82
N MET A 4 21.93 -53.09 -6.59
CA MET A 4 20.75 -52.38 -6.11
C MET A 4 21.16 -50.97 -5.67
N LEU A 5 20.79 -49.95 -6.45
CA LEU A 5 21.09 -48.55 -6.14
C LEU A 5 20.24 -48.05 -4.95
N LYS A 6 20.93 -47.60 -3.89
CA LYS A 6 20.35 -47.06 -2.66
C LYS A 6 19.81 -45.65 -2.85
N ILE A 7 18.48 -45.54 -2.72
CA ILE A 7 17.61 -44.44 -2.27
C ILE A 7 18.30 -43.12 -1.88
N LYS A 8 17.82 -41.99 -2.41
CA LYS A 8 17.80 -40.70 -1.69
C LYS A 8 16.36 -40.19 -1.61
N LYS A 9 15.74 -40.30 -0.43
CA LYS A 9 14.52 -39.56 -0.08
C LYS A 9 14.90 -38.08 0.00
N THR A 10 14.62 -37.32 -1.04
CA THR A 10 14.67 -35.85 -1.00
C THR A 10 13.62 -35.38 -0.01
N GLY A 11 14.09 -34.57 0.94
CA GLY A 11 13.44 -34.27 2.20
C GLY A 11 12.06 -33.64 2.06
N GLU A 12 11.30 -33.86 3.13
CA GLU A 12 10.18 -33.03 3.56
C GLU A 12 10.49 -31.57 3.22
N GLY A 13 9.73 -31.05 2.26
CA GLY A 13 9.96 -29.76 1.67
C GLY A 13 10.03 -28.70 2.77
N HIS A 14 11.16 -28.00 2.81
CA HIS A 14 11.27 -26.74 3.49
C HIS A 14 10.07 -25.88 3.08
N GLN A 15 9.10 -25.76 3.99
CA GLN A 15 7.98 -24.86 3.80
C GLN A 15 8.59 -23.46 3.85
N HIS A 16 8.86 -22.90 2.66
CA HIS A 16 9.40 -21.56 2.53
C HIS A 16 8.46 -20.60 3.25
N PRO A 17 8.95 -19.72 4.15
CA PRO A 17 8.13 -18.72 4.86
C PRO A 17 7.43 -17.71 3.93
N GLN A 18 7.66 -17.79 2.62
CA GLN A 18 7.06 -16.92 1.60
C GLN A 18 5.55 -17.08 1.47
N ILE A 19 4.94 -18.19 1.92
CA ILE A 19 3.49 -18.41 1.73
C ILE A 19 2.65 -17.47 2.61
N GLU A 20 3.16 -17.02 3.77
CA GLU A 20 2.43 -16.10 4.65
C GLU A 20 2.47 -14.64 4.15
N GLU A 21 3.57 -14.20 3.53
CA GLU A 21 3.64 -12.87 2.90
C GLU A 21 2.72 -12.74 1.69
N ILE A 22 2.51 -13.82 0.93
CA ILE A 22 1.67 -13.81 -0.28
C ILE A 22 0.18 -13.62 0.07
N LYS A 23 -0.30 -14.12 1.22
CA LYS A 23 -1.71 -13.96 1.63
C LYS A 23 -2.09 -12.52 2.00
N LYS A 24 -1.14 -11.68 2.39
CA LYS A 24 -1.39 -10.28 2.79
C LYS A 24 -1.68 -9.34 1.61
N VAL A 25 -1.46 -9.80 0.38
CA VAL A 25 -1.60 -9.00 -0.85
C VAL A 25 -3.04 -8.96 -1.36
N ILE A 26 -3.93 -9.83 -0.88
CA ILE A 26 -5.22 -10.11 -1.54
C ILE A 26 -6.36 -9.16 -1.11
N THR A 27 -6.18 -8.33 -0.08
CA THR A 27 -7.26 -7.46 0.46
C THR A 27 -6.93 -5.96 0.41
N LYS A 28 -6.26 -5.48 -0.65
CA LYS A 28 -6.16 -4.03 -0.90
C LYS A 28 -7.27 -3.60 -1.85
N GLU A 29 -8.06 -2.61 -1.44
CA GLU A 29 -9.06 -1.98 -2.28
C GLU A 29 -8.41 -1.40 -3.55
N ALA A 30 -9.11 -1.48 -4.68
CA ALA A 30 -8.61 -0.95 -5.94
C ALA A 30 -8.51 0.58 -5.88
N THR A 31 -7.29 1.12 -5.94
CA THR A 31 -7.05 2.57 -5.88
C THR A 31 -7.05 3.22 -7.28
N LYS A 32 -7.54 4.46 -7.37
CA LYS A 32 -7.38 5.33 -8.55
C LYS A 32 -6.61 6.60 -8.18
N ARG A 33 -5.93 7.21 -9.15
CA ARG A 33 -5.22 8.49 -8.97
C ARG A 33 -6.16 9.66 -9.21
N LEU A 34 -6.11 10.65 -8.32
CA LEU A 34 -6.70 11.96 -8.52
C LEU A 34 -5.60 12.92 -8.98
N ASN A 35 -5.72 13.48 -10.18
CA ASN A 35 -4.78 14.47 -10.70
C ASN A 35 -5.46 15.85 -10.70
N ALA A 36 -4.75 16.87 -10.22
CA ALA A 36 -5.24 18.24 -10.20
C ALA A 36 -4.08 19.21 -10.49
N GLU A 37 -4.36 20.24 -11.28
CA GLU A 37 -3.42 21.34 -11.49
C GLU A 37 -3.62 22.39 -10.40
N LEU A 38 -2.54 22.73 -9.68
CA LEU A 38 -2.58 23.66 -8.56
C LEU A 38 -1.53 24.76 -8.76
N PRO A 39 -1.78 26.00 -8.31
CA PRO A 39 -0.75 27.00 -8.22
C PRO A 39 0.43 26.50 -7.39
N LYS A 40 1.66 26.74 -7.87
CA LYS A 40 2.88 26.30 -7.17
C LYS A 40 2.96 26.80 -5.73
N SER A 41 2.55 28.05 -5.50
CA SER A 41 2.50 28.65 -4.16
C SER A 41 1.59 27.88 -3.21
N PHE A 42 0.40 27.52 -3.67
CA PHE A 42 -0.56 26.74 -2.90
C PHE A 42 -0.03 25.34 -2.58
N TYR A 43 0.55 24.65 -3.57
CA TYR A 43 1.19 23.35 -3.35
C TYR A 43 2.29 23.42 -2.26
N LEU A 44 3.11 24.47 -2.27
CA LEU A 44 4.14 24.66 -1.24
C LEU A 44 3.54 24.88 0.16
N GLN A 45 2.45 25.63 0.26
CA GLN A 45 1.74 25.79 1.54
C GLN A 45 1.21 24.46 2.07
N VAL A 46 0.55 23.66 1.22
CA VAL A 46 0.05 22.33 1.59
C VAL A 46 1.19 21.41 2.01
N LYS A 47 2.31 21.43 1.28
CA LYS A 47 3.50 20.63 1.60
C LYS A 47 4.08 21.00 2.98
N ASN A 48 4.24 22.28 3.25
CA ASN A 48 4.79 22.75 4.52
C ASN A 48 3.85 22.40 5.68
N PHE A 49 2.56 22.65 5.51
CA PHE A 49 1.56 22.29 6.52
C PHE A 49 1.55 20.79 6.81
N ALA A 50 1.63 19.93 5.78
CA ALA A 50 1.73 18.49 5.96
C ALA A 50 2.98 18.11 6.77
N ALA A 51 4.13 18.72 6.45
CA ALA A 51 5.39 18.47 7.16
C ALA A 51 5.35 18.93 8.63
N GLU A 52 4.76 20.09 8.91
CA GLU A 52 4.58 20.63 10.28
C GLU A 52 3.69 19.73 11.16
N ASN A 53 2.84 18.91 10.55
CA ASN A 53 1.91 18.02 11.25
C ASN A 53 2.33 16.53 11.16
N ASP A 54 3.56 16.22 10.73
CA ASP A 54 4.04 14.85 10.54
C ASP A 54 3.13 13.98 9.63
N MET A 55 2.51 14.61 8.62
CA MET A 55 1.58 13.97 7.68
C MET A 55 2.10 13.94 6.25
N SER A 56 1.67 12.95 5.48
CA SER A 56 1.84 12.97 4.02
C SER A 56 0.83 13.92 3.38
N ILE A 57 1.19 14.54 2.24
CA ILE A 57 0.25 15.36 1.44
C ILE A 57 -0.99 14.53 1.06
N THR A 58 -0.81 13.24 0.78
CA THR A 58 -1.89 12.32 0.44
C THR A 58 -2.88 12.15 1.60
N ASP A 59 -2.40 11.92 2.83
CA ASP A 59 -3.28 11.71 3.97
C ASP A 59 -3.96 13.01 4.41
N LEU A 60 -3.25 14.13 4.34
CA LEU A 60 -3.82 15.45 4.52
C LEU A 60 -4.97 15.69 3.53
N THR A 61 -4.75 15.39 2.25
CA THR A 61 -5.74 15.59 1.20
C THR A 61 -6.96 14.68 1.41
N LYS A 62 -6.76 13.40 1.73
CA LYS A 62 -7.87 12.48 2.06
C LYS A 62 -8.69 13.00 3.24
N LYS A 63 -8.03 13.44 4.31
CA LYS A 63 -8.70 13.96 5.50
C LYS A 63 -9.52 15.21 5.17
N ALA A 64 -8.91 16.19 4.50
CA ALA A 64 -9.57 17.43 4.12
C ALA A 64 -10.79 17.18 3.21
N LEU A 65 -10.66 16.31 2.20
CA LEU A 65 -11.78 15.97 1.31
C LEU A 65 -12.87 15.20 2.04
N THR A 66 -12.51 14.27 2.93
CA THR A 66 -13.49 13.51 3.73
C THR A 66 -14.28 14.44 4.65
N GLU A 67 -13.59 15.34 5.35
CA GLU A 67 -14.23 16.34 6.21
C GLU A 67 -15.14 17.28 5.40
N PHE A 68 -14.66 17.79 4.26
CA PHE A 68 -15.46 18.64 3.37
C PHE A 68 -16.73 17.95 2.89
N MET A 69 -16.64 16.69 2.41
CA MET A 69 -17.79 15.90 1.96
C MET A 69 -18.77 15.58 3.09
N SER A 70 -18.28 15.43 4.32
CA SER A 70 -19.14 15.14 5.49
C SER A 70 -19.93 16.35 5.98
N GLN A 71 -19.36 17.55 5.83
CA GLN A 71 -19.94 18.80 6.33
C GLN A 71 -20.79 19.52 5.27
N SER A 72 -20.57 19.22 3.99
CA SER A 72 -21.22 19.92 2.89
C SER A 72 -22.30 19.05 2.26
N LYS A 73 -23.53 19.58 2.15
CA LYS A 73 -24.41 19.20 1.04
C LYS A 73 -23.90 19.99 -0.16
N ILE A 74 -23.28 19.30 -1.10
CA ILE A 74 -22.93 19.89 -2.39
C ILE A 74 -24.27 20.12 -3.10
N GLU A 75 -24.72 21.38 -3.16
CA GLU A 75 -25.89 21.83 -3.94
C GLU A 75 -25.48 22.20 -5.37
#